data_AF-A0A2V7TXJ1-F1
#
_entry.id   AF-A0A2V7TXJ1-F1
#
_cell.length_a   1.000
_cell.length_b   1.000
_cell.length_c   1.000
_cell.angle_alpha   90.00
_cell.angle_beta   90.00
_cell.angle_gamma   90.00
#
_symmetry.space_group_name_H-M   'P 1'
#
loop_
_entity.id
_entity.type
_entity.pdbx_description
1 polymer ?
#
loop_
_entity_poly.entity_id
_entity_poly.type
_entity_poly.pdbx_seq_one_letter_code
_entity_poly.pdbx_strand_id
1 'polypeptide(L)'
;MRNGIRHLSGLAGLGLALLALAACGHRDQRLVDQYFNAVNAKDNQTLGSFAAVGFDKKVDRWRIAKESDEEKAPIPLTDLVAKQKELDKAVAENKKAATAYSMDHYAEVTQVRDARAAGKPVPAKLAGVGSEWDKYNQKDRDLKKQLADANAAVEREKRNLERSLGPTENAEGLSGDMLTKRLDLVLTINGQEQPYVMTLRKYDIKGGDRPRWVIQDLKPA
;
A
#
# COMPACT_ATOMS: atom_id res chain seq x y z
N MET A 1 79.09 28.62 2.20
CA MET A 1 79.18 27.91 0.91
C MET A 1 78.56 26.52 1.07
N ARG A 2 77.63 26.17 0.17
CA ARG A 2 77.07 24.82 -0.11
C ARG A 2 76.14 24.22 0.98
N ASN A 3 74.83 24.14 0.72
CA ASN A 3 74.09 23.10 -0.03
C ASN A 3 73.85 21.85 0.86
N GLY A 4 72.66 21.29 1.03
CA GLY A 4 71.36 21.55 0.41
C GLY A 4 70.24 20.71 1.04
N ILE A 5 69.06 21.34 1.14
CA ILE A 5 67.71 20.88 0.79
C ILE A 5 67.53 19.35 0.72
N ARG A 6 66.85 18.77 1.73
CA ARG A 6 66.13 17.50 1.60
C ARG A 6 64.65 17.79 1.35
N HIS A 7 64.19 17.42 0.16
CA HIS A 7 62.78 17.39 -0.22
C HIS A 7 62.04 16.31 0.58
N LEU A 8 61.06 16.71 1.39
CA LEU A 8 59.97 15.85 1.85
C LEU A 8 58.71 16.25 1.07
N SER A 9 58.51 15.57 -0.04
CA SER A 9 57.33 15.67 -0.88
C SER A 9 56.17 14.90 -0.24
N GLY A 10 54.96 15.50 -0.25
CA GLY A 10 53.72 14.74 -0.35
C GLY A 10 52.81 14.66 0.89
N LEU A 11 52.44 15.80 1.47
CA LEU A 11 51.18 15.97 2.21
C LEU A 11 50.16 16.59 1.25
N ALA A 12 49.24 15.82 0.68
CA ALA A 12 47.97 16.33 0.16
C ALA A 12 47.06 15.20 -0.34
N GLY A 13 45.84 15.15 0.20
CA GLY A 13 44.65 14.78 -0.57
C GLY A 13 44.16 13.34 -0.41
N LEU A 14 43.25 13.13 0.55
CA LEU A 14 41.86 12.71 0.27
C LEU A 14 41.12 12.63 1.61
N GLY A 15 40.29 13.62 1.89
CA GLY A 15 39.53 13.67 3.14
C GLY A 15 38.34 14.62 3.02
N LEU A 16 37.51 14.44 1.99
CA LEU A 16 36.23 15.14 1.88
C LEU A 16 35.24 14.27 1.12
N ALA A 17 34.62 13.34 1.84
CA ALA A 17 33.33 12.77 1.47
C ALA A 17 32.60 12.43 2.78
N LEU A 18 31.28 12.71 2.81
CA LEU A 18 30.31 12.50 3.89
C LEU A 18 30.04 13.70 4.82
N LEU A 19 29.49 14.78 4.26
CA LEU A 19 28.62 15.71 5.00
C LEU A 19 27.37 16.01 4.16
N ALA A 20 26.45 15.04 4.07
CA ALA A 20 25.13 15.24 3.47
C ALA A 20 23.97 14.60 4.29
N LEU A 21 24.17 14.31 5.58
CA LEU A 21 23.17 13.58 6.40
C LEU A 21 22.40 14.44 7.42
N ALA A 22 22.65 15.75 7.54
CA ALA A 22 22.06 16.55 8.63
C ALA A 22 20.75 17.29 8.29
N ALA A 23 20.29 17.29 7.04
CA ALA A 23 19.14 18.10 6.61
C ALA A 23 17.78 17.38 6.66
N CYS A 24 17.75 16.05 6.83
CA CYS A 24 16.52 15.25 6.84
C CYS A 24 15.92 15.05 8.25
N GLY A 25 16.75 14.90 9.29
CA GLY A 25 16.28 14.53 10.64
C GLY A 25 15.31 15.53 11.30
N HIS A 26 15.40 16.83 10.99
CA HIS A 26 14.47 17.82 11.56
C HIS A 26 13.07 17.78 10.95
N ARG A 27 12.91 17.27 9.72
CA ARG A 27 11.60 17.21 9.07
C ARG A 27 10.82 16.00 9.54
N ASP A 28 11.48 14.86 9.62
CA ASP A 28 10.84 13.61 10.05
C ASP A 28 10.50 13.65 11.54
N GLN A 29 11.37 14.20 12.38
CA GLN A 29 11.08 14.33 13.81
C GLN A 29 9.79 15.13 14.04
N ARG A 30 9.56 16.24 13.32
CA ARG A 30 8.31 17.02 13.45
C ARG A 30 7.06 16.21 13.07
N LEU A 31 7.14 15.36 12.06
CA LEU A 31 6.04 14.47 11.67
C LEU A 31 5.76 13.44 12.76
N VAL A 32 6.82 12.83 13.29
CA VAL A 32 6.73 11.84 14.38
C VAL A 32 6.17 12.49 15.66
N ASP A 33 6.63 13.70 16.00
CA ASP A 33 6.11 14.49 17.11
C ASP A 33 4.63 14.80 16.92
N GLN A 34 4.23 15.28 15.75
CA GLN A 34 2.83 15.57 15.43
C GLN A 34 1.96 14.32 15.60
N TYR A 35 2.42 13.17 15.12
CA TYR A 35 1.71 11.91 15.22
C TYR A 35 1.50 11.48 16.67
N PHE A 36 2.56 11.35 17.46
CA PHE A 36 2.43 10.84 18.83
C PHE A 36 1.77 11.85 19.78
N ASN A 37 1.92 13.16 19.53
CA ASN A 37 1.11 14.17 20.22
C ASN A 37 -0.38 13.99 19.93
N ALA A 38 -0.77 13.78 18.67
CA ALA A 38 -2.17 13.55 18.29
C ALA A 38 -2.71 12.22 18.85
N VAL A 39 -1.90 11.15 18.84
CA VAL A 39 -2.24 9.86 19.50
C VAL A 39 -2.52 10.06 20.98
N ASN A 40 -1.60 10.70 21.70
CA ASN A 40 -1.74 10.94 23.13
C ASN A 40 -2.93 11.83 23.47
N ALA A 41 -3.25 12.80 22.59
CA ALA A 41 -4.41 13.67 22.69
C ALA A 41 -5.73 13.00 22.24
N LYS A 42 -5.67 11.80 21.66
CA LYS A 42 -6.80 11.13 21.00
C LYS A 42 -7.46 11.98 19.90
N ASP A 43 -6.65 12.79 19.21
CA ASP A 43 -7.10 13.68 18.13
C ASP A 43 -7.18 12.90 16.80
N ASN A 44 -8.30 12.19 16.64
CA ASN A 44 -8.57 11.39 15.44
C ASN A 44 -8.72 12.25 14.18
N GLN A 45 -9.11 13.52 14.29
CA GLN A 45 -9.23 14.43 13.16
C GLN A 45 -7.84 14.75 12.59
N THR A 46 -6.91 15.12 13.47
CA THR A 46 -5.51 15.38 13.09
C THR A 46 -4.86 14.12 12.54
N LEU A 47 -4.99 12.97 13.20
CA LEU A 47 -4.46 11.69 12.72
C LEU A 47 -5.01 11.33 11.33
N GLY A 48 -6.31 11.48 11.12
CA GLY A 48 -6.96 11.20 9.84
C GLY A 48 -6.42 12.03 8.67
N SER A 49 -5.83 13.19 8.91
CA SER A 49 -5.32 14.05 7.84
C SER A 49 -3.98 13.61 7.24
N PHE A 50 -3.17 12.83 7.98
CA PHE A 50 -1.81 12.43 7.53
C PHE A 50 -1.36 11.03 7.97
N ALA A 51 -2.20 10.24 8.63
CA ALA A 51 -1.92 8.84 8.95
C ALA A 51 -3.02 7.90 8.41
N ALA A 52 -2.59 6.80 7.79
CA ALA A 52 -3.48 5.72 7.37
C ALA A 52 -3.73 4.70 8.49
N VAL A 53 -2.94 4.78 9.57
CA VAL A 53 -3.01 3.91 10.75
C VAL A 53 -3.24 4.72 12.01
N GLY A 54 -3.94 4.10 12.97
CA GLY A 54 -4.03 4.60 14.33
C GLY A 54 -3.03 3.89 15.25
N PHE A 55 -2.85 4.43 16.45
CA PHE A 55 -2.12 3.80 17.54
C PHE A 55 -2.87 4.09 18.83
N ASP A 56 -3.13 3.06 19.64
CA ASP A 56 -4.04 3.10 20.78
C ASP A 56 -3.32 3.20 22.12
N LYS A 57 -2.01 2.97 22.15
CA LYS A 57 -1.19 3.08 23.35
C LYS A 57 -0.73 4.52 23.54
N LYS A 58 -0.81 5.00 24.78
CA LYS A 58 -0.13 6.23 25.18
C LYS A 58 1.38 6.03 25.08
N VAL A 59 2.06 7.00 24.48
CA VAL A 59 3.53 7.00 24.35
C VAL A 59 4.10 8.12 25.20
N ASP A 60 4.93 7.78 26.18
CA ASP A 60 5.51 8.74 27.12
C ASP A 60 6.64 9.56 26.47
N ARG A 61 7.46 8.90 25.63
CA ARG A 61 8.55 9.51 24.86
C ARG A 61 8.76 8.75 23.55
N TRP A 62 9.27 9.43 22.53
CA TRP A 62 9.62 8.79 21.27
C TRP A 62 10.88 9.44 20.68
N ARG A 63 11.65 8.67 19.91
CA ARG A 63 12.77 9.17 19.12
C ARG A 63 12.96 8.34 17.86
N ILE A 64 13.49 8.97 16.81
CA ILE A 64 13.99 8.28 15.63
C ILE A 64 15.37 7.71 15.95
N ALA A 65 15.53 6.39 15.82
CA ALA A 65 16.79 5.70 15.99
C ALA A 65 17.55 5.59 14.67
N LYS A 66 16.84 5.38 13.55
CA LYS A 66 17.43 5.26 12.22
C LYS A 66 16.41 5.67 11.15
N GLU A 67 16.92 6.19 10.04
CA GLU A 67 16.15 6.47 8.82
C GLU A 67 16.69 5.59 7.69
N SER A 68 15.80 5.07 6.85
CA SER A 68 16.19 4.44 5.59
C SER A 68 16.36 5.47 4.48
N ASP A 69 17.04 5.07 3.42
CA ASP A 69 16.99 5.81 2.16
C ASP A 69 15.55 5.86 1.61
N GLU A 70 15.27 6.88 0.80
CA GLU A 70 13.99 7.00 0.11
C GLU A 70 13.97 6.04 -1.10
N GLU A 71 12.99 5.15 -1.12
CA GLU A 71 12.72 4.27 -2.25
C GLU A 71 11.71 4.94 -3.17
N LYS A 72 12.02 4.97 -4.47
CA LYS A 72 11.21 5.62 -5.50
C LYS A 72 10.61 4.56 -6.42
N ALA A 73 9.30 4.61 -6.62
CA ALA A 73 8.58 3.74 -7.54
C ALA A 73 7.49 4.53 -8.28
N PRO A 74 7.02 4.09 -9.45
CA PRO A 74 5.83 4.67 -10.08
C PRO A 74 4.60 4.56 -9.16
N ILE A 75 3.68 5.51 -9.26
CA ILE A 75 2.41 5.45 -8.53
C ILE A 75 1.63 4.21 -8.98
N PRO A 76 1.20 3.32 -8.07
CA PRO A 76 0.58 2.05 -8.43
C PRO A 76 -0.88 2.19 -8.90
N LEU A 77 -1.49 3.38 -8.74
CA LEU A 77 -2.92 3.59 -9.03
C LEU A 77 -3.29 3.23 -10.47
N THR A 78 -2.45 3.53 -11.46
CA THR A 78 -2.68 3.17 -12.86
C THR A 78 -2.80 1.66 -13.04
N ASP A 79 -1.88 0.90 -12.46
CA ASP A 79 -1.87 -0.57 -12.54
C ASP A 79 -3.06 -1.18 -11.79
N LEU A 80 -3.44 -0.60 -10.65
CA LEU A 80 -4.60 -1.03 -9.88
C LEU A 80 -5.90 -0.83 -10.65
N VAL A 81 -6.07 0.32 -11.33
CA VAL A 81 -7.24 0.61 -12.18
C VAL A 81 -7.26 -0.29 -13.41
N ALA A 82 -6.11 -0.57 -14.02
CA ALA A 82 -6.00 -1.52 -15.13
C ALA A 82 -6.47 -2.92 -14.69
N LYS A 83 -5.96 -3.42 -13.56
CA LYS A 83 -6.36 -4.71 -12.98
C LYS A 83 -7.86 -4.78 -12.65
N GLN A 84 -8.42 -3.69 -12.11
CA GLN A 84 -9.86 -3.59 -11.85
C GLN A 84 -10.66 -3.79 -13.14
N LYS A 85 -10.31 -3.06 -14.22
CA LYS A 85 -10.98 -3.17 -15.53
C LYS A 85 -10.85 -4.57 -16.15
N GLU A 86 -9.70 -5.21 -16.00
CA GLU A 86 -9.49 -6.59 -16.45
C GLU A 86 -10.39 -7.58 -15.71
N LEU A 87 -10.53 -7.42 -14.38
CA LEU A 87 -11.40 -8.26 -13.57
C LEU A 87 -12.88 -8.04 -13.90
N ASP A 88 -13.32 -6.79 -14.11
CA ASP A 88 -14.67 -6.47 -14.57
C ASP A 88 -14.98 -7.17 -15.90
N LYS A 89 -14.04 -7.10 -16.86
CA LYS A 89 -14.16 -7.81 -18.13
C LYS A 89 -14.25 -9.32 -17.94
N ALA A 90 -13.39 -9.90 -17.09
CA ALA A 90 -13.40 -11.33 -16.82
C ALA A 90 -14.71 -11.81 -16.17
N VAL A 91 -15.30 -11.01 -15.26
CA VAL A 91 -16.63 -11.28 -14.68
C VAL A 91 -17.69 -11.27 -15.77
N ALA A 92 -17.69 -10.26 -16.65
CA ALA A 92 -18.65 -10.16 -17.75
C ALA A 92 -18.53 -11.33 -18.74
N GLU A 93 -17.31 -11.71 -19.10
CA GLU A 93 -17.03 -12.84 -19.98
C GLU A 93 -17.45 -14.18 -19.36
N ASN A 94 -17.13 -14.40 -18.08
CA ASN A 94 -17.57 -15.60 -17.37
C ASN A 94 -19.09 -15.69 -17.29
N LYS A 95 -19.78 -14.58 -16.99
CA LYS A 95 -21.24 -14.52 -16.97
C LYS A 95 -21.84 -14.84 -18.33
N LYS A 96 -21.27 -14.30 -19.42
CA LYS A 96 -21.70 -14.59 -20.79
C LYS A 96 -21.53 -16.08 -21.12
N ALA A 97 -20.37 -16.65 -20.83
CA ALA A 97 -20.08 -18.06 -21.07
C ALA A 97 -20.99 -18.99 -20.24
N ALA A 98 -21.17 -18.69 -18.95
CA ALA A 98 -22.07 -19.41 -18.06
C ALA A 98 -23.53 -19.35 -18.56
N THR A 99 -23.98 -18.19 -19.03
CA THR A 99 -25.34 -18.03 -19.58
C THR A 99 -25.52 -18.87 -20.83
N ALA A 100 -24.57 -18.83 -21.77
CA ALA A 100 -24.61 -19.64 -22.99
C ALA A 100 -24.65 -21.14 -22.65
N TYR A 101 -23.75 -21.59 -21.75
CA TYR A 101 -23.72 -22.97 -21.27
C TYR A 101 -25.05 -23.40 -20.64
N SER A 102 -25.62 -22.54 -19.78
CA SER A 102 -26.91 -22.82 -19.14
C SER A 102 -28.07 -22.83 -20.13
N MET A 103 -27.99 -22.13 -21.25
CA MET A 103 -29.02 -22.18 -22.30
C MET A 103 -28.90 -23.46 -23.12
N ASP A 104 -27.68 -23.86 -23.47
CA ASP A 104 -27.41 -25.10 -24.23
C ASP A 104 -27.76 -26.37 -23.43
N HIS A 105 -27.72 -26.28 -22.09
CA HIS A 105 -28.00 -27.38 -21.15
C HIS A 105 -29.14 -27.06 -20.17
N TYR A 106 -30.14 -26.29 -20.60
CA TYR A 106 -31.15 -25.70 -19.72
C TYR A 106 -31.88 -26.71 -18.82
N ALA A 107 -32.33 -27.83 -19.39
CA ALA A 107 -33.08 -28.85 -18.65
C ALA A 107 -32.19 -29.56 -17.61
N GLU A 108 -30.95 -29.87 -17.98
CA GLU A 108 -29.96 -30.53 -17.16
C GLU A 108 -29.49 -29.61 -16.02
N VAL A 109 -29.16 -28.34 -16.33
CA VAL A 109 -28.75 -27.35 -15.32
C VAL A 109 -29.88 -27.07 -14.33
N THR A 110 -31.13 -27.01 -14.80
CA THR A 110 -32.29 -26.87 -13.91
C THR A 110 -32.41 -28.07 -12.95
N GLN A 111 -32.31 -29.30 -13.46
CA GLN A 111 -32.33 -30.50 -12.62
C GLN A 111 -31.16 -30.56 -11.62
N VAL A 112 -29.95 -30.14 -12.04
CA VAL A 112 -28.79 -30.03 -11.16
C VAL A 112 -29.06 -29.03 -10.04
N ARG A 113 -29.60 -27.85 -10.38
CA ARG A 113 -29.91 -26.78 -9.41
C ARG A 113 -30.95 -27.25 -8.40
N ASP A 114 -32.03 -27.85 -8.88
CA ASP A 114 -33.14 -28.29 -8.03
C ASP A 114 -32.72 -29.43 -7.10
N ALA A 115 -31.91 -30.38 -7.60
CA ALA A 115 -31.32 -31.42 -6.77
C ALA A 115 -30.47 -30.84 -5.63
N ARG A 116 -29.58 -29.88 -5.94
CA ARG A 116 -28.73 -29.21 -4.94
C ARG A 116 -29.53 -28.38 -3.95
N ALA A 117 -30.53 -27.62 -4.40
CA ALA A 117 -31.40 -26.83 -3.55
C ALA A 117 -32.17 -27.71 -2.55
N ALA A 118 -32.53 -28.93 -2.95
CA ALA A 118 -33.17 -29.93 -2.10
C ALA A 118 -32.17 -30.73 -1.23
N GLY A 119 -30.87 -30.42 -1.26
CA GLY A 119 -29.84 -31.18 -0.54
C GLY A 119 -29.63 -32.61 -1.05
N LYS A 120 -30.08 -32.91 -2.27
CA LYS A 120 -29.97 -34.25 -2.88
C LYS A 120 -28.70 -34.36 -3.73
N PRO A 121 -28.13 -35.56 -3.88
CA PRO A 121 -27.02 -35.78 -4.79
C PRO A 121 -27.46 -35.52 -6.24
N VAL A 122 -26.56 -34.96 -7.04
CA VAL A 122 -26.77 -34.79 -8.48
C VAL A 122 -26.79 -36.17 -9.14
N PRO A 123 -27.80 -36.51 -9.97
CA PRO A 123 -27.85 -37.78 -10.68
C PRO A 123 -26.58 -38.03 -11.52
N ALA A 124 -26.08 -39.27 -11.56
CA ALA A 124 -24.84 -39.61 -12.26
C ALA A 124 -24.84 -39.18 -13.75
N LYS A 125 -25.99 -39.29 -14.42
CA LYS A 125 -26.19 -38.83 -15.81
C LYS A 125 -26.00 -37.32 -16.01
N LEU A 126 -26.12 -36.53 -14.94
CA LEU A 126 -25.95 -35.08 -14.94
C LEU A 126 -24.60 -34.65 -14.34
N ALA A 127 -23.73 -35.58 -13.93
CA ALA A 127 -22.50 -35.26 -13.24
C ALA A 127 -21.57 -34.37 -14.07
N GLY A 128 -21.45 -34.62 -15.38
CA GLY A 128 -20.66 -33.80 -16.30
C GLY A 128 -21.19 -32.36 -16.39
N VAL A 129 -22.49 -32.20 -16.63
CA VAL A 129 -23.13 -30.88 -16.68
C VAL A 129 -23.04 -30.15 -15.34
N GLY A 130 -23.26 -30.87 -14.25
CA GLY A 130 -23.17 -30.31 -12.90
C GLY A 130 -21.76 -29.86 -12.55
N SER A 131 -20.74 -30.61 -12.96
CA SER A 131 -19.33 -30.27 -12.73
C SER A 131 -18.90 -29.04 -13.55
N GLU A 132 -19.26 -28.98 -14.83
CA GLU A 132 -18.93 -27.83 -15.67
C GLU A 132 -19.67 -26.56 -15.21
N TRP A 133 -20.95 -26.69 -14.85
CA TRP A 133 -21.71 -25.61 -14.24
C TRP A 133 -21.09 -25.11 -12.94
N ASP A 134 -20.54 -26.01 -12.11
CA ASP A 134 -19.82 -25.64 -10.89
C ASP A 134 -18.55 -24.84 -11.16
N LYS A 135 -17.82 -25.14 -12.25
CA LYS A 135 -16.64 -24.35 -12.62
C LYS A 135 -17.01 -22.90 -12.90
N TYR A 136 -18.10 -22.65 -13.64
CA TYR A 136 -18.58 -21.29 -13.89
C TYR A 136 -18.98 -20.56 -12.60
N ASN A 137 -19.70 -21.24 -11.70
CA ASN A 137 -20.13 -20.66 -10.43
C ASN A 137 -18.94 -20.39 -9.49
N GLN A 138 -17.99 -21.32 -9.41
CA GLN A 138 -16.78 -21.15 -8.61
C GLN A 138 -15.94 -19.99 -9.16
N LYS A 139 -15.71 -19.97 -10.47
CA LYS A 139 -15.00 -18.89 -11.15
C LYS A 139 -15.68 -17.54 -10.96
N ASP A 140 -17.01 -17.48 -11.02
CA ASP A 140 -17.77 -16.25 -10.75
C ASP A 140 -17.54 -15.74 -9.32
N ARG A 141 -17.60 -16.63 -8.32
CA ARG A 141 -17.31 -16.29 -6.92
C ARG A 141 -15.88 -15.77 -6.74
N ASP A 142 -14.92 -16.46 -7.32
CA ASP A 142 -13.50 -16.09 -7.20
C ASP A 142 -13.21 -14.76 -7.90
N LEU A 143 -13.75 -14.54 -9.09
CA LEU A 143 -13.59 -13.28 -9.83
C LEU A 143 -14.25 -12.11 -9.09
N LYS A 144 -15.45 -12.30 -8.53
CA LYS A 144 -16.12 -11.25 -7.74
C LYS A 144 -15.35 -10.90 -6.47
N LYS A 145 -14.76 -11.89 -5.80
CA LYS A 145 -13.89 -11.64 -4.66
C LYS A 145 -12.65 -10.84 -5.08
N GLN A 146 -11.97 -11.25 -6.15
CA GLN A 146 -10.82 -10.53 -6.67
C GLN A 146 -11.16 -9.10 -7.10
N LEU A 147 -12.32 -8.89 -7.72
CA LEU A 147 -12.80 -7.57 -8.12
C LEU A 147 -13.09 -6.70 -6.88
N ALA A 148 -13.71 -7.25 -5.84
CA ALA A 148 -13.91 -6.52 -4.59
C ALA A 148 -12.59 -6.11 -3.94
N ASP A 149 -11.59 -7.01 -3.92
CA ASP A 149 -10.25 -6.71 -3.41
C ASP A 149 -9.54 -5.63 -4.27
N ALA A 150 -9.70 -5.68 -5.59
CA ALA A 150 -9.17 -4.67 -6.51
C ALA A 150 -9.82 -3.30 -6.31
N ASN A 151 -11.15 -3.24 -6.18
CA ASN A 151 -11.90 -2.02 -5.85
C ASN A 151 -11.40 -1.43 -4.53
N ALA A 152 -11.26 -2.26 -3.49
CA ALA A 152 -10.75 -1.82 -2.20
C ALA A 152 -9.30 -1.31 -2.28
N ALA A 153 -8.47 -1.90 -3.14
CA ALA A 153 -7.10 -1.46 -3.37
C ALA A 153 -7.03 -0.10 -4.08
N VAL A 154 -7.83 0.12 -5.14
CA VAL A 154 -7.96 1.41 -5.84
C VAL A 154 -8.38 2.50 -4.85
N GLU A 155 -9.45 2.27 -4.10
CA GLU A 155 -9.97 3.26 -3.16
C GLU A 155 -9.02 3.54 -1.98
N ARG A 156 -8.28 2.53 -1.52
CA ARG A 156 -7.22 2.72 -0.53
C ARG A 156 -6.09 3.58 -1.09
N GLU A 157 -5.69 3.34 -2.33
CA GLU A 157 -4.61 4.09 -2.97
C GLU A 157 -5.01 5.54 -3.25
N LYS A 158 -6.25 5.81 -3.69
CA LYS A 158 -6.81 7.17 -3.82
C LYS A 158 -6.74 7.94 -2.51
N ARG A 159 -7.20 7.34 -1.40
CA ARG A 159 -7.12 7.96 -0.07
C ARG A 159 -5.69 8.25 0.36
N ASN A 160 -4.74 7.37 0.03
CA ASN A 160 -3.33 7.60 0.34
C ASN A 160 -2.75 8.78 -0.44
N LEU A 161 -3.11 8.87 -1.72
CA LEU A 161 -2.73 9.98 -2.58
C LEU A 161 -3.32 11.30 -2.05
N GLU A 162 -4.60 11.34 -1.69
CA GLU A 162 -5.25 12.53 -1.13
C GLU A 162 -4.65 12.96 0.23
N ARG A 163 -4.25 12.01 1.08
CA ARG A 163 -3.53 12.35 2.33
C ARG A 163 -2.18 12.97 2.07
N SER A 164 -1.56 12.73 0.91
CA SER A 164 -0.26 13.32 0.57
C SER A 164 -0.40 14.63 -0.20
N LEU A 165 -1.38 14.75 -1.09
CA LEU A 165 -1.53 15.88 -2.00
C LEU A 165 -2.63 16.87 -1.57
N GLY A 166 -3.51 16.49 -0.65
CA GLY A 166 -4.78 17.17 -0.43
C GLY A 166 -5.89 16.65 -1.36
N PRO A 167 -7.10 17.23 -1.30
CA PRO A 167 -8.21 16.85 -2.17
C PRO A 167 -7.84 16.95 -3.65
N THR A 168 -8.18 15.92 -4.44
CA THR A 168 -7.90 15.89 -5.89
C THR A 168 -9.17 15.50 -6.66
N GLU A 169 -9.50 16.23 -7.73
CA GLU A 169 -10.71 15.93 -8.51
C GLU A 169 -10.53 14.74 -9.47
N ASN A 170 -9.29 14.40 -9.83
CA ASN A 170 -8.99 13.32 -10.78
C ASN A 170 -7.75 12.52 -10.39
N ALA A 171 -7.82 11.79 -9.27
CA ALA A 171 -6.70 10.98 -8.78
C ALA A 171 -6.19 9.95 -9.80
N GLU A 172 -7.08 9.32 -10.57
CA GLU A 172 -6.74 8.23 -11.52
C GLU A 172 -5.95 8.71 -12.75
N GLY A 173 -6.03 10.00 -13.09
CA GLY A 173 -5.28 10.59 -14.20
C GLY A 173 -3.88 11.08 -13.81
N LEU A 174 -3.51 10.99 -12.53
CA LEU A 174 -2.25 11.54 -12.04
C LEU A 174 -1.08 10.59 -12.33
N SER A 175 -0.03 11.13 -12.94
CA SER A 175 1.22 10.42 -13.19
C SER A 175 2.35 11.01 -12.35
N GLY A 176 3.13 10.16 -11.71
CA GLY A 176 4.24 10.59 -10.89
C GLY A 176 4.88 9.41 -10.18
N ASP A 177 5.59 9.74 -9.11
CA ASP A 177 6.35 8.78 -8.33
C ASP A 177 5.80 8.70 -6.90
N MET A 178 5.74 7.49 -6.37
CA MET A 178 5.58 7.21 -4.97
C MET A 178 6.96 7.09 -4.34
N LEU A 179 7.19 7.88 -3.30
CA LEU A 179 8.36 7.79 -2.43
C LEU A 179 7.98 7.08 -1.15
N THR A 180 8.79 6.10 -0.74
CA THR A 180 8.62 5.34 0.50
C THR A 180 9.88 5.46 1.34
N LYS A 181 9.71 5.57 2.66
CA LYS A 181 10.83 5.61 3.61
C LYS A 181 10.44 4.89 4.90
N ARG A 182 11.40 4.27 5.58
CA ARG A 182 11.22 3.64 6.89
C ARG A 182 11.98 4.42 7.96
N LEU A 183 11.34 4.58 9.10
CA LEU A 183 11.94 5.12 10.32
C LEU A 183 11.93 4.03 11.39
N ASP A 184 13.10 3.69 11.91
CA ASP A 184 13.20 2.87 13.12
C ASP A 184 13.03 3.80 14.32
N LEU A 185 12.05 3.50 15.15
CA LEU A 185 11.64 4.30 16.30
C LEU A 185 11.91 3.56 17.60
N VAL A 186 12.19 4.32 18.65
CA VAL A 186 12.16 3.83 20.03
C VAL A 186 11.07 4.58 20.77
N LEU A 187 10.04 3.85 21.20
CA LEU A 187 8.89 4.38 21.93
C LEU A 187 9.01 4.00 23.41
N THR A 188 8.93 4.96 24.33
CA THR A 188 8.72 4.67 25.75
C THR A 188 7.23 4.52 26.01
N ILE A 189 6.78 3.32 26.37
CA ILE A 189 5.38 3.01 26.69
C ILE A 189 5.35 2.37 28.07
N ASN A 190 4.63 2.97 29.01
CA ASN A 190 4.59 2.54 30.41
C ASN A 190 5.99 2.46 31.02
N GLY A 191 6.85 3.44 30.70
CA GLY A 191 8.24 3.49 31.16
C GLY A 191 9.20 2.48 30.52
N GLN A 192 8.75 1.63 29.59
CA GLN A 192 9.61 0.67 28.87
C GLN A 192 9.89 1.13 27.45
N GLU A 193 11.15 1.07 27.02
CA GLU A 193 11.51 1.28 25.63
C GLU A 193 11.10 0.07 24.77
N GLN A 194 10.38 0.34 23.69
CA GLN A 194 9.91 -0.63 22.72
C GLN A 194 10.31 -0.18 21.31
N PRO A 195 10.97 -1.03 20.51
CA PRO A 195 11.33 -0.70 19.14
C PRO A 195 10.12 -0.85 18.21
N TYR A 196 9.95 0.12 17.32
CA TYR A 196 8.90 0.13 16.29
C TYR A 196 9.49 0.53 14.94
N VAL A 197 8.84 0.13 13.86
CA VAL A 197 9.11 0.60 12.50
C VAL A 197 7.91 1.39 12.01
N MET A 198 8.16 2.63 11.62
CA MET A 198 7.17 3.50 10.97
C MET A 198 7.48 3.57 9.48
N THR A 199 6.48 3.27 8.65
CA THR A 199 6.60 3.41 7.19
C THR A 199 5.92 4.68 6.74
N LEU A 200 6.66 5.54 6.04
CA LEU A 200 6.19 6.77 5.44
C LEU A 200 6.02 6.60 3.93
N ARG A 201 5.00 7.27 3.38
CA ARG A 201 4.79 7.37 1.93
C ARG A 201 4.46 8.80 1.54
N LYS A 202 4.96 9.23 0.39
CA LYS A 202 4.69 10.54 -0.22
C LYS A 202 4.49 10.35 -1.71
N TYR A 203 3.58 11.10 -2.30
CA TYR A 203 3.35 11.07 -3.75
C TYR A 203 3.93 12.34 -4.35
N ASP A 204 4.82 12.20 -5.32
CA ASP A 204 5.43 13.30 -6.05
C ASP A 204 4.86 13.31 -7.47
N ILE A 205 4.00 14.30 -7.75
CA ILE A 205 3.23 14.39 -8.99
C ILE A 205 3.62 15.69 -9.68
N LYS A 206 3.85 15.61 -11.00
CA LYS A 206 4.19 16.79 -11.80
C LYS A 206 3.09 17.84 -11.68
N GLY A 207 3.47 19.04 -11.24
CA GLY A 207 2.55 20.18 -11.07
C GLY A 207 1.68 20.13 -9.82
N GLY A 208 1.89 19.16 -8.91
CA GLY A 208 1.22 19.14 -7.61
C GLY A 208 1.88 20.11 -6.62
N ASP A 209 1.06 20.89 -5.92
CA ASP A 209 1.55 21.77 -4.86
C ASP A 209 1.76 20.98 -3.56
N ARG A 210 3.01 20.98 -3.08
CA ARG A 210 3.45 20.61 -1.71
C ARG A 210 3.02 19.21 -1.23
N PRO A 211 3.56 18.14 -1.82
CA PRO A 211 3.33 16.80 -1.31
C PRO A 211 3.87 16.63 0.12
N ARG A 212 3.10 15.98 0.99
CA ARG A 212 3.47 15.67 2.37
C ARG A 212 3.66 14.18 2.61
N TRP A 213 4.53 13.85 3.56
CA TRP A 213 4.67 12.48 4.05
C TRP A 213 3.43 12.06 4.82
N VAL A 214 2.99 10.83 4.56
CA VAL A 214 1.85 10.17 5.20
C VAL A 214 2.37 8.95 5.93
N ILE A 215 1.96 8.76 7.17
CA ILE A 215 2.27 7.57 7.94
C ILE A 215 1.39 6.43 7.42
N GLN A 216 1.99 5.47 6.73
CA GLN A 216 1.28 4.34 6.15
C GLN A 216 1.15 3.17 7.12
N ASP A 217 2.13 3.02 8.02
CA ASP A 217 2.19 1.88 8.91
C ASP A 217 3.03 2.20 10.14
N LEU A 218 2.71 1.53 11.25
CA LEU A 218 3.47 1.57 12.50
C LEU A 218 3.34 0.21 13.18
N LYS A 219 4.45 -0.53 13.27
CA LYS A 219 4.48 -1.90 13.80
C LYS A 219 5.66 -2.09 14.75
N PRO A 220 5.57 -3.01 15.73
CA PRO A 220 6.76 -3.45 16.47
C PRO A 220 7.86 -3.90 15.49
N ALA A 221 9.11 -3.56 15.82
CA ALA A 221 10.28 -3.94 15.02
C ALA A 221 10.60 -5.44 15.11
#